data_AF-G3ID50-F1
#
_entry.id   AF-G3ID50-F1
#
_cell.length_a   1.000
_cell.length_b   1.000
_cell.length_c   1.000
_cell.angle_alpha   90.00
_cell.angle_beta   90.00
_cell.angle_gamma   90.00
#
_symmetry.space_group_name_H-M   'P 1'
#
loop_
_entity.id
_entity.type
_entity.pdbx_description
1 polymer ?
#
loop_
_entity_poly.entity_id
_entity_poly.type
_entity_poly.pdbx_seq_one_letter_code
_entity_poly.pdbx_strand_id
1 'polypeptide(L)'
;MFSRSFKKRGVVPSATYMRTYKKSDIVDISIIVNKQAKGKILVKRINVRKEHIRHSNSKDSFLKQVKENDHKAKEAEERTLKFS
;
A
#
# COMPACT_ATOMS: atom_id res chain seq x y z
N MET A 1 13.07 -20.62 4.66
CA MET A 1 12.16 -19.49 4.41
C MET A 1 12.29 -18.38 5.46
N PHE A 2 12.36 -18.69 6.77
CA PHE A 2 12.36 -17.68 7.85
C PHE A 2 13.74 -17.08 8.22
N SER A 3 14.80 -17.43 7.49
CA SER A 3 16.15 -16.90 7.71
C SER A 3 16.26 -15.45 7.18
N ARG A 4 16.88 -14.56 7.98
CA ARG A 4 17.22 -13.20 7.53
C ARG A 4 18.52 -13.22 6.72
N SER A 5 18.57 -12.41 5.66
CA SER A 5 19.74 -12.28 4.80
C SER A 5 20.94 -11.63 5.51
N PHE A 6 22.12 -11.75 4.90
CA PHE A 6 23.36 -11.15 5.40
C PHE A 6 23.19 -9.64 5.65
N LYS A 7 23.79 -9.13 6.73
CA LYS A 7 23.62 -7.74 7.23
C LYS A 7 22.17 -7.29 7.49
N LYS A 8 21.20 -8.21 7.61
CA LYS A 8 19.81 -7.94 8.06
C LYS A 8 19.43 -8.65 9.37
N ARG A 9 20.40 -9.25 10.05
CA ARG A 9 20.27 -9.82 11.41
C ARG A 9 20.26 -8.70 12.46
N GLY A 10 19.61 -8.94 13.60
CA GLY A 10 19.42 -7.96 14.68
C GLY A 10 17.98 -7.49 14.85
N VAL A 11 17.77 -6.60 15.82
CA VAL A 11 16.47 -6.02 16.17
C VAL A 11 15.91 -5.19 15.00
N VAL A 12 14.58 -5.18 14.84
CA VAL A 12 13.89 -4.37 13.82
C VAL A 12 13.98 -2.89 14.24
N PRO A 13 14.33 -1.94 13.33
CA PRO A 13 14.46 -0.54 13.71
C PRO A 13 13.14 0.04 14.21
N SER A 14 13.22 0.95 15.19
CA SER A 14 12.07 1.63 15.82
C SER A 14 11.09 2.27 14.81
N ALA A 15 11.61 2.77 13.69
CA ALA A 15 10.81 3.31 12.58
C ALA A 15 9.75 2.33 12.04
N THR A 16 9.95 1.01 12.12
CA THR A 16 8.94 0.02 11.74
C THR A 16 7.77 -0.03 12.75
N TYR A 17 8.04 0.23 14.03
CA TYR A 17 7.03 0.25 15.09
C TYR A 17 6.23 1.55 15.13
N MET A 18 6.84 2.68 14.75
CA MET A 18 6.25 4.01 14.73
C MET A 18 5.47 4.33 13.45
N ARG A 19 5.54 3.46 12.43
CA ARG A 19 4.81 3.65 11.17
C ARG A 19 3.31 3.44 11.39
N THR A 20 2.52 4.47 11.13
CA THR A 20 1.06 4.46 11.28
C THR A 20 0.38 3.79 10.09
N TYR A 21 -0.67 3.03 10.37
CA TYR A 21 -1.57 2.41 9.40
C TYR A 21 -3.04 2.79 9.71
N LYS A 22 -3.94 2.30 8.85
CA LYS A 22 -5.40 2.36 8.98
C LYS A 22 -5.95 1.02 8.43
N LYS A 23 -6.85 0.29 9.09
CA LYS A 23 -7.54 0.49 10.37
C LYS A 23 -7.23 -0.67 11.33
N SER A 24 -7.36 -0.39 12.64
CA SER A 24 -6.97 -1.27 13.75
C SER A 24 -5.46 -1.39 13.94
N ASP A 25 -4.87 -0.33 14.50
CA ASP A 25 -3.50 -0.21 14.99
C ASP A 25 -3.54 -0.20 16.54
N ILE A 26 -2.56 -0.66 17.32
CA ILE A 26 -1.11 -0.37 17.27
C ILE A 26 -0.24 -1.65 17.13
N VAL A 27 -0.84 -2.84 17.23
CA VAL A 27 -0.13 -4.11 17.43
C VAL A 27 -0.32 -5.10 16.28
N ASP A 28 -1.58 -5.44 15.97
CA ASP A 28 -1.96 -6.43 14.94
C ASP A 28 -3.01 -5.86 13.98
N ILE A 29 -2.74 -5.95 12.68
CA ILE A 29 -3.62 -5.48 11.62
C ILE A 29 -4.37 -6.67 11.02
N SER A 30 -5.70 -6.58 10.97
CA SER A 30 -6.58 -7.58 10.32
C SER A 30 -6.66 -7.32 8.81
N ILE A 31 -6.01 -8.17 8.02
CA ILE A 31 -5.96 -8.07 6.55
C ILE A 31 -6.93 -9.07 5.91
N ILE A 32 -7.65 -8.64 4.88
CA ILE A 32 -8.46 -9.52 4.02
C ILE A 32 -7.59 -10.01 2.86
N VAL A 33 -7.51 -11.34 2.67
CA VAL A 33 -6.71 -12.00 1.63
C VAL A 33 -7.58 -12.98 0.85
N ASN A 34 -7.51 -12.91 -0.48
CA ASN A 34 -8.16 -13.86 -1.38
C ASN A 34 -7.26 -15.09 -1.59
N LYS A 35 -7.62 -16.24 -1.02
CA LYS A 35 -6.88 -17.49 -1.14
C LYS A 35 -7.56 -18.42 -2.14
N GLN A 36 -6.85 -18.78 -3.21
CA GLN A 36 -7.28 -19.87 -4.09
C GLN A 36 -7.09 -21.23 -3.38
N ALA A 37 -8.12 -22.08 -3.42
CA ALA A 37 -8.08 -23.46 -2.93
C ALA A 37 -9.09 -24.33 -3.71
N LYS A 38 -8.64 -25.48 -4.24
CA LYS A 38 -9.47 -26.45 -5.00
C LYS A 38 -10.38 -25.79 -6.05
N GLY A 39 -9.82 -24.92 -6.88
CA GLY A 39 -10.54 -24.21 -7.95
C GLY A 39 -11.44 -23.05 -7.52
N LYS A 40 -11.55 -22.75 -6.22
CA LYS A 40 -12.40 -21.66 -5.68
C LYS A 40 -11.54 -20.55 -5.07
N ILE A 41 -12.03 -19.31 -5.10
CA ILE A 41 -11.45 -18.16 -4.39
C ILE A 41 -12.17 -18.03 -3.04
N LEU A 42 -11.45 -18.17 -1.93
CA LEU A 42 -11.97 -18.02 -0.58
C LEU A 42 -11.41 -16.74 0.03
N VAL A 43 -12.30 -15.86 0.49
CA VAL A 43 -11.94 -14.68 1.28
C VAL A 43 -11.54 -15.12 2.69
N LYS A 44 -10.35 -14.71 3.15
CA LYS A 44 -9.85 -15.00 4.50
C LYS A 44 -9.48 -13.71 5.22
N ARG A 45 -9.70 -13.65 6.55
CA ARG A 45 -9.14 -12.62 7.43
C ARG A 45 -7.92 -13.18 8.15
N ILE A 46 -6.84 -12.42 8.22
CA ILE A 46 -5.59 -12.81 8.86
C ILE A 46 -5.10 -11.64 9.71
N ASN A 47 -4.81 -11.90 10.98
CA ASN A 47 -4.17 -10.92 11.87
C ASN A 47 -2.66 -11.01 11.70
N VAL A 48 -2.01 -9.89 11.42
CA VAL A 48 -0.56 -9.83 11.16
C VAL A 48 0.04 -8.67 11.94
N ARG A 49 1.11 -8.95 12.68
CA ARG A 49 1.88 -7.91 13.38
C ARG A 49 2.53 -6.93 12.41
N LYS A 50 2.58 -5.66 12.78
CA LYS A 50 3.07 -4.56 11.93
C LYS A 50 4.51 -4.73 11.39
N GLU A 51 5.38 -5.48 12.07
CA GLU A 51 6.77 -5.70 11.61
C GLU A 51 6.86 -6.55 10.32
N HIS A 52 5.82 -7.32 10.02
CA HIS A 52 5.74 -8.15 8.81
C HIS A 52 5.03 -7.44 7.65
N ILE A 53 4.47 -6.25 7.89
CA ILE A 53 3.69 -5.51 6.91
C ILE A 53 4.59 -4.51 6.18
N ARG A 54 4.44 -4.46 4.87
CA ARG A 54 5.10 -3.48 4.00
C ARG A 54 4.04 -2.83 3.11
N HIS A 55 4.16 -1.54 2.91
CA HIS A 55 3.34 -0.83 1.93
C HIS A 55 3.69 -1.32 0.53
N SER A 56 2.69 -1.45 -0.34
CA SER A 56 2.88 -1.83 -1.74
C SER A 56 3.07 -0.58 -2.60
N ASN A 57 4.16 -0.54 -3.36
CA ASN A 57 4.47 0.56 -4.27
C ASN A 57 3.93 0.31 -5.69
N SER A 58 3.22 -0.80 -5.93
CA SER A 58 2.79 -1.24 -7.27
C SER A 58 1.81 -0.30 -7.98
N LYS A 59 1.23 0.68 -7.26
CA LYS A 59 0.29 1.67 -7.81
C LYS A 59 0.88 3.09 -7.87
N ASP A 60 2.11 3.30 -7.40
CA ASP A 60 2.65 4.65 -7.19
C ASP A 60 2.84 5.42 -8.51
N SER A 61 3.26 4.74 -9.58
CA SER A 61 3.37 5.33 -10.91
C SER A 61 2.01 5.71 -11.50
N PHE A 62 1.04 4.80 -11.40
CA PHE A 62 -0.33 5.02 -11.87
C PHE A 62 -1.00 6.20 -11.14
N LEU A 63 -0.88 6.27 -9.81
CA LEU A 63 -1.46 7.38 -9.02
C LEU A 63 -0.82 8.73 -9.35
N LYS A 64 0.48 8.77 -9.67
CA LYS A 64 1.14 9.99 -10.18
C LYS A 64 0.60 10.40 -11.54
N GLN A 65 0.51 9.45 -12.49
CA GLN A 65 0.00 9.70 -13.83
C GLN A 65 -1.45 10.20 -13.83
N VAL A 66 -2.33 9.61 -13.01
CA VAL A 66 -3.71 10.10 -12.84
C VAL A 66 -3.70 11.55 -12.35
N LYS A 67 -2.96 11.85 -11.26
CA LYS A 67 -2.87 13.21 -10.72
C LYS A 67 -2.31 14.24 -11.72
N GLU A 68 -1.32 13.86 -12.52
CA GLU A 68 -0.77 14.70 -13.58
C GLU A 68 -1.77 14.94 -14.71
N ASN A 69 -2.58 13.94 -15.06
CA ASN A 69 -3.60 14.05 -16.10
C ASN A 69 -4.80 14.89 -15.62
N ASP A 70 -5.22 14.73 -14.36
CA ASP A 70 -6.25 15.58 -13.73
C ASP A 70 -5.83 17.06 -13.75
N HIS A 71 -4.55 17.35 -13.49
CA HIS A 71 -4.00 18.71 -13.57
C HIS A 71 -4.04 19.26 -15.00
N LYS A 72 -3.60 18.47 -15.99
CA LYS A 72 -3.63 18.85 -17.42
C LYS A 72 -5.06 19.06 -17.93
N ALA A 73 -6.01 18.26 -17.47
CA ALA A 73 -7.43 18.43 -17.81
C ALA A 73 -7.98 19.76 -17.28
N LYS A 74 -7.71 20.08 -16.01
CA LYS A 74 -8.09 21.37 -15.40
C LYS A 74 -7.42 22.56 -16.09
N GLU A 75 -6.13 22.46 -16.42
CA GLU A 75 -5.44 23.49 -17.21
C GLU A 75 -6.05 23.68 -18.60
N ALA A 76 -6.47 22.60 -19.27
CA ALA A 76 -7.10 22.67 -20.58
C ALA A 76 -8.48 23.34 -20.49
N GLU A 77 -9.29 22.98 -19.48
CA GLU A 77 -10.59 23.60 -19.20
C GLU A 77 -10.43 25.10 -18.91
N GLU A 78 -9.52 25.48 -18.01
CA GLU A 78 -9.19 26.88 -17.71
C GLU A 78 -8.66 27.65 -18.93
N ARG A 79 -7.98 26.99 -19.87
CA ARG A 79 -7.56 27.62 -21.14
C ARG A 79 -8.75 27.79 -22.08
N THR A 80 -9.60 26.77 -22.26
CA THR A 80 -10.80 26.90 -23.12
C THR A 80 -11.74 28.01 -22.66
N LEU A 81 -11.91 28.19 -21.36
CA LEU A 81 -12.70 29.28 -20.78
C LEU A 81 -12.05 30.68 -20.92
N LYS A 82 -10.76 30.76 -21.25
CA LYS A 82 -10.03 32.03 -21.50
C LYS A 82 -9.93 32.39 -22.99
N PHE A 83 -10.32 31.48 -23.89
CA PHE A 83 -10.38 31.70 -25.34
C PHE A 83 -11.82 31.88 -25.85
N SER A 84 -12.81 31.83 -24.95
CA SER A 84 -14.19 32.27 -25.17
C SER A 84 -14.41 33.67 -24.61
#